data_AF-A0A7S4PNQ4-F1
#
_entry.id   AF-A0A7S4PNQ4-F1
#
_cell.length_a   1.000
_cell.length_b   1.000
_cell.length_c   1.000
_cell.angle_alpha   90.00
_cell.angle_beta   90.00
_cell.angle_gamma   90.00
#
_symmetry.space_group_name_H-M   'P 1'
#
loop_
_entity.id
_entity.type
_entity.pdbx_description
1 polymer ?
#
loop_
_entity_poly.entity_id
_entity_poly.type
_entity_poly.pdbx_seq_one_letter_code
_entity_poly.pdbx_strand_id
1 'polypeptide(L)'
;MADPEPELEQQTSSDQQGPLPEGRHYFTFFFKILRIKHVPPSFKKGDLFVKWSRGKTGGKTESVSVSDQVLTWKEPPVATFSTSLKMKNDEWTPKSITFTLKQIKKGWGTAKDVGRLKLQISEFVCDIGKTHDLVMSSTFSPPPVFEVEVSVRVDSSKQDDDGGDMSEMGDETESRTWDTVSFADLSEGEGNTNLVELRKKYDTLRRRAFQLRDALIKWQNYANKLKDNNQFLNNRISDLEKGREAKVNEIEELNKKLKALESDYEKAKQELTECEKELKDAISSLSEQKNEKSALSQKLQKDDDGEESGLAEAKGHAAKVTEVYESQTLQLQEKEKEAKKLKKLQKEKDDEIARLTASLNQSLKARSPGVHDAHSSLFKSVIALLILVLVGMLYTSMTSRS
;
A
#
# COMPACT_ATOMS: atom_id res chain seq x y z
N MET A 1 -11.77 -20.51 44.87
CA MET A 1 -11.14 -19.20 44.58
C MET A 1 -11.20 -19.05 43.07
N ALA A 2 -11.92 -18.02 42.61
CA ALA A 2 -12.29 -17.85 41.22
C ALA A 2 -11.10 -17.33 40.39
N ASP A 3 -10.92 -17.92 39.20
CA ASP A 3 -10.06 -17.40 38.14
C ASP A 3 -10.68 -16.13 37.54
N PRO A 4 -9.89 -15.09 37.21
CA PRO A 4 -10.37 -13.98 36.43
C PRO A 4 -10.27 -14.27 34.93
N GLU A 5 -11.40 -14.12 34.25
CA GLU A 5 -11.59 -14.07 32.80
C GLU A 5 -10.75 -12.93 32.18
N PRO A 6 -10.12 -13.11 31.00
CA PRO A 6 -9.44 -12.01 30.32
C PRO A 6 -10.43 -11.20 29.47
N GLU A 7 -10.51 -9.90 29.75
CA GLU A 7 -11.21 -8.90 28.94
C GLU A 7 -10.55 -8.77 27.56
N LEU A 8 -11.33 -9.01 26.50
CA LEU A 8 -10.97 -8.73 25.12
C LEU A 8 -11.26 -7.25 24.81
N GLU A 9 -10.23 -6.41 24.88
CA GLU A 9 -10.28 -5.06 24.31
C GLU A 9 -10.37 -5.14 22.78
N GLN A 10 -11.52 -4.75 22.23
CA GLN A 10 -11.70 -4.55 20.80
C GLN A 10 -11.01 -3.24 20.38
N GLN A 11 -9.80 -3.34 19.85
CA GLN A 11 -9.19 -2.26 19.06
C GLN A 11 -9.88 -2.20 17.70
N THR A 12 -10.60 -1.11 17.45
CA THR A 12 -11.10 -0.74 16.13
C THR A 12 -9.93 -0.34 15.24
N SER A 13 -9.41 -1.27 14.42
CA SER A 13 -8.44 -0.95 13.39
C SER A 13 -9.11 -0.16 12.27
N SER A 14 -8.70 1.09 12.09
CA SER A 14 -8.98 1.86 10.89
C SER A 14 -8.37 1.14 9.69
N ASP A 15 -9.24 0.64 8.80
CA ASP A 15 -8.87 -0.04 7.56
C ASP A 15 -7.94 0.81 6.70
N GLN A 16 -6.71 0.32 6.50
CA GLN A 16 -5.81 0.80 5.48
C GLN A 16 -6.25 0.24 4.11
N GLN A 17 -7.20 0.91 3.47
CA GLN A 17 -7.41 0.77 2.03
C GLN A 17 -6.20 1.36 1.31
N GLY A 18 -5.39 0.51 0.67
CA GLY A 18 -4.35 0.98 -0.27
C GLY A 18 -4.94 1.94 -1.34
N PRO A 19 -4.14 2.87 -1.89
CA PRO A 19 -4.62 3.90 -2.79
C PRO A 19 -5.32 3.28 -4.01
N LEU A 20 -6.44 3.88 -4.41
CA LEU A 20 -7.14 3.50 -5.64
C LEU A 20 -6.20 3.66 -6.84
N PRO A 21 -6.36 2.92 -7.95
CA PRO A 21 -5.55 3.13 -9.14
C PRO A 21 -5.80 4.52 -9.74
N GLU A 22 -4.80 5.13 -10.38
CA GLU A 22 -5.00 6.36 -11.14
C GLU A 22 -6.09 6.17 -12.20
N GLY A 23 -7.01 7.13 -12.31
CA GLY A 23 -8.16 6.96 -13.19
C GLY A 23 -9.37 7.80 -12.83
N ARG A 24 -10.43 7.63 -13.59
CA ARG A 24 -11.75 8.22 -13.31
C ARG A 24 -12.56 7.21 -12.51
N HIS A 25 -13.02 7.63 -11.34
CA HIS A 25 -13.84 6.81 -10.44
C HIS A 25 -15.19 7.49 -10.25
N TYR A 26 -16.27 6.71 -10.31
CA TYR A 26 -17.62 7.21 -10.10
C TYR A 26 -18.05 6.95 -8.67
N PHE A 27 -18.51 8.01 -8.01
CA PHE A 27 -18.92 7.99 -6.62
C PHE A 27 -20.33 8.52 -6.50
N THR A 28 -21.14 7.87 -5.68
CA THR A 28 -22.40 8.40 -5.19
C THR A 28 -22.25 8.79 -3.73
N PHE A 29 -22.42 10.08 -3.46
CA PHE A 29 -22.35 10.63 -2.11
C PHE A 29 -23.75 10.81 -1.54
N PHE A 30 -23.89 10.43 -0.28
CA PHE A 30 -25.09 10.62 0.53
C PHE A 30 -24.70 11.48 1.74
N PHE A 31 -25.18 12.73 1.75
CA PHE A 31 -25.02 13.63 2.88
C PHE A 31 -26.31 13.67 3.68
N LYS A 32 -26.34 12.98 4.81
CA LYS A 32 -27.48 12.95 5.70
C LYS A 32 -27.33 14.02 6.76
N ILE A 33 -28.16 15.05 6.68
CA ILE A 33 -28.10 16.19 7.59
C ILE A 33 -28.85 15.81 8.86
N LEU A 34 -28.12 15.53 9.94
CA LEU A 34 -28.71 15.06 11.19
C LEU A 34 -29.40 16.22 11.92
N ARG A 35 -28.66 17.32 12.13
CA ARG A 35 -29.16 18.53 12.77
C ARG A 35 -28.25 19.73 12.48
N ILE A 36 -28.75 20.93 12.75
CA ILE A 36 -27.96 22.16 12.75
C ILE A 36 -27.98 22.75 14.16
N LYS A 37 -26.82 22.92 14.77
CA LYS A 37 -26.63 23.53 16.10
C LYS A 37 -26.37 25.03 15.96
N HIS A 38 -26.54 25.78 17.06
CA HIS A 38 -26.26 27.21 17.14
C HIS A 38 -27.05 28.06 16.14
N VAL A 39 -28.30 27.68 15.89
CA VAL A 39 -29.22 28.47 15.07
C VAL A 39 -29.66 29.70 15.87
N PRO A 40 -29.48 30.92 15.34
CA PRO A 40 -29.82 32.14 16.07
C PRO A 40 -31.28 32.16 16.57
N PRO A 41 -31.53 32.64 17.80
CA PRO A 41 -32.87 32.64 18.40
C PRO A 41 -33.86 33.57 17.68
N SER A 42 -33.39 34.45 16.79
CA SER A 42 -34.22 35.33 15.97
C SER A 42 -35.05 34.61 14.90
N PHE A 43 -34.81 33.33 14.65
CA PHE A 43 -35.55 32.53 13.66
C PHE A 43 -36.84 31.95 14.25
N LYS A 44 -37.99 32.24 13.64
CA LYS A 44 -39.29 31.71 14.11
C LYS A 44 -39.54 30.29 13.58
N LYS A 45 -40.44 29.60 14.28
CA LYS A 45 -40.93 28.25 13.98
C LYS A 45 -41.45 28.15 12.53
N GLY A 46 -40.82 27.29 11.70
CA GLY A 46 -41.26 26.97 10.33
C GLY A 46 -40.57 27.76 9.21
N ASP A 47 -39.60 28.62 9.53
CA ASP A 47 -39.03 29.53 8.53
C ASP A 47 -37.77 28.99 7.85
N LEU A 48 -37.16 27.89 8.29
CA LEU A 48 -35.84 27.47 7.81
C LEU A 48 -35.89 26.19 6.98
N PHE A 49 -35.14 26.18 5.88
CA PHE A 49 -34.85 24.98 5.10
C PHE A 49 -33.42 25.02 4.57
N VAL A 50 -32.86 23.85 4.28
CA VAL A 50 -31.53 23.74 3.65
C VAL A 50 -31.73 23.49 2.17
N LYS A 51 -31.11 24.31 1.33
CA LYS A 51 -30.95 24.06 -0.09
C LYS A 51 -29.54 23.53 -0.33
N TRP A 52 -29.38 22.47 -1.11
CA TRP A 52 -28.07 22.03 -1.59
C TRP A 52 -28.02 22.12 -3.11
N SER A 53 -26.82 22.39 -3.63
CA SER A 53 -26.61 22.48 -5.07
C SER A 53 -25.18 22.13 -5.45
N ARG A 54 -25.07 21.47 -6.61
CA ARG A 54 -23.83 21.11 -7.27
C ARG A 54 -24.02 21.25 -8.79
N GLY A 55 -23.55 22.37 -9.35
CA GLY A 55 -23.83 22.71 -10.75
C GLY A 55 -25.34 22.86 -10.97
N LYS A 56 -25.91 22.09 -11.92
CA LYS A 56 -27.34 22.08 -12.24
C LYS A 56 -28.18 21.19 -11.32
N THR A 57 -27.54 20.26 -10.60
CA THR A 57 -28.23 19.35 -9.68
C THR A 57 -28.37 20.01 -8.32
N GLY A 58 -29.53 19.90 -7.70
CA GLY A 58 -29.77 20.43 -6.36
C GLY A 58 -31.11 19.98 -5.80
N GLY A 59 -31.29 20.24 -4.52
CA GLY A 59 -32.52 19.93 -3.82
C GLY A 59 -32.75 20.88 -2.66
N LYS A 60 -33.89 20.72 -1.99
CA LYS A 60 -34.26 21.46 -0.79
C LYS A 60 -34.86 20.52 0.23
N THR A 61 -34.60 20.75 1.50
CA THR A 61 -35.26 20.03 2.59
C THR A 61 -36.66 20.57 2.80
N GLU A 62 -37.48 19.83 3.53
CA GLU A 62 -38.68 20.38 4.13
C GLU A 62 -38.32 21.53 5.07
N SER A 63 -39.29 22.43 5.27
CA SER A 63 -39.16 23.54 6.21
C SER A 63 -39.40 23.05 7.62
N VAL A 64 -38.54 23.48 8.54
CA VAL A 64 -38.50 22.93 9.90
C VAL A 64 -38.51 24.03 10.94
N SER A 65 -39.05 23.64 12.09
CA SER A 65 -39.11 24.43 13.32
C SER A 65 -37.78 24.37 14.07
N VAL A 66 -37.27 25.51 14.53
CA VAL A 66 -36.12 25.55 15.44
C VAL A 66 -36.63 25.33 16.87
N SER A 67 -36.00 24.41 17.62
CA SER A 67 -36.18 24.25 19.07
C SER A 67 -34.83 24.36 19.74
N ASP A 68 -34.72 25.18 20.79
CA ASP A 68 -33.50 25.28 21.60
C ASP A 68 -32.22 25.59 20.79
N GLN A 69 -32.35 26.44 19.77
CA GLN A 69 -31.25 26.78 18.83
C GLN A 69 -30.70 25.58 18.03
N VAL A 70 -31.46 24.49 17.99
CA VAL A 70 -31.17 23.31 17.18
C VAL A 70 -32.28 23.11 16.16
N LEU A 71 -31.89 22.87 14.92
CA LEU A 71 -32.81 22.49 13.86
C LEU A 71 -32.69 20.98 13.63
N THR A 72 -33.78 20.26 13.86
CA THR A 72 -33.87 18.80 13.73
C THR A 72 -35.05 18.42 12.86
N TRP A 73 -34.85 17.48 11.94
CA TRP A 73 -35.93 16.93 11.13
C TRP A 73 -36.53 15.69 11.79
N LYS A 74 -37.82 15.43 11.54
CA LYS A 74 -38.45 14.16 11.96
C LYS A 74 -37.75 12.96 11.32
N GLU A 75 -37.39 13.12 10.05
CA GLU A 75 -36.53 12.20 9.30
C GLU A 75 -35.36 13.01 8.71
N PRO A 76 -34.10 12.67 9.02
CA PRO A 76 -32.94 13.39 8.51
C PRO A 76 -32.92 13.42 6.98
N PRO A 77 -32.91 14.60 6.34
CA PRO A 77 -32.89 14.69 4.90
C PRO A 77 -31.54 14.20 4.36
N VAL A 78 -31.60 13.45 3.27
CA VAL A 78 -30.41 12.91 2.58
C VAL A 78 -30.23 13.64 1.26
N ALA A 79 -29.14 14.40 1.15
CA ALA A 79 -28.70 14.97 -0.11
C ALA A 79 -27.86 13.94 -0.86
N THR A 80 -28.45 13.33 -1.88
CA THR A 80 -27.79 12.35 -2.75
C THR A 80 -27.32 13.01 -4.04
N PHE A 81 -26.10 12.74 -4.46
CA PHE A 81 -25.65 13.05 -5.82
C PHE A 81 -24.52 12.13 -6.26
N SER A 82 -24.48 11.85 -7.57
CA SER A 82 -23.42 11.07 -8.19
C SER A 82 -22.44 11.96 -8.94
N THR A 83 -21.15 11.64 -8.89
CA THR A 83 -20.10 12.34 -9.61
C THR A 83 -18.93 11.42 -9.93
N SER A 84 -18.31 11.64 -11.09
CA SER A 84 -16.96 11.18 -11.31
C SER A 84 -15.96 12.07 -10.56
N LEU A 85 -14.91 11.49 -9.99
CA LEU A 85 -13.69 12.19 -9.57
C LEU A 85 -12.52 11.54 -10.30
N LYS A 86 -11.57 12.35 -10.75
CA LYS A 86 -10.34 11.84 -11.37
C LYS A 86 -9.24 11.87 -10.32
N MET A 87 -8.51 10.77 -10.18
CA MET A 87 -7.31 10.70 -9.37
C MET A 87 -6.09 10.85 -10.27
N LYS A 88 -5.16 11.73 -9.90
CA LYS A 88 -3.89 11.95 -10.60
C LYS A 88 -2.83 12.30 -9.57
N ASN A 89 -1.68 11.62 -9.59
CA ASN A 89 -0.60 11.83 -8.62
C ASN A 89 -1.09 11.76 -7.15
N ASP A 90 -1.92 10.76 -6.84
CA ASP A 90 -2.55 10.59 -5.51
C ASP A 90 -3.46 11.74 -5.03
N GLU A 91 -3.80 12.69 -5.92
CA GLU A 91 -4.75 13.77 -5.62
C GLU A 91 -6.06 13.61 -6.39
N TRP A 92 -7.18 13.82 -5.68
CA TRP A 92 -8.51 13.86 -6.28
C TRP A 92 -8.80 15.23 -6.88
N THR A 93 -9.38 15.27 -8.08
CA THR A 93 -9.87 16.52 -8.67
C THR A 93 -10.87 17.21 -7.72
N PRO A 94 -10.64 18.47 -7.34
CA PRO A 94 -11.51 19.16 -6.40
C PRO A 94 -12.88 19.37 -7.04
N LYS A 95 -13.90 18.85 -6.38
CA LYS A 95 -15.30 19.13 -6.70
C LYS A 95 -16.01 19.55 -5.43
N SER A 96 -16.83 20.59 -5.52
CA SER A 96 -17.51 21.12 -4.34
C SER A 96 -19.03 21.00 -4.42
N ILE A 97 -19.65 20.81 -3.26
CA ILE A 97 -21.09 20.96 -3.04
C ILE A 97 -21.32 22.16 -2.14
N THR A 98 -22.42 22.87 -2.37
CA THR A 98 -22.83 24.00 -1.53
C THR A 98 -24.13 23.68 -0.84
N PHE A 99 -24.14 23.81 0.49
CA PHE A 99 -25.34 23.83 1.33
C PHE A 99 -25.62 25.28 1.74
N THR A 100 -26.84 25.73 1.54
CA THR A 100 -27.30 27.07 1.88
C THR A 100 -28.49 26.95 2.81
N LEU A 101 -28.34 27.45 4.03
CA LEU A 101 -29.45 27.59 4.95
C LEU A 101 -30.27 28.82 4.52
N LYS A 102 -31.55 28.63 4.26
CA LYS A 102 -32.46 29.69 3.79
C LYS A 102 -33.60 29.90 4.77
N GLN A 103 -33.98 31.17 4.91
CA GLN A 103 -35.16 31.60 5.66
C GLN A 103 -36.29 32.05 4.73
N ILE A 104 -37.45 31.44 4.89
CA ILE A 104 -38.72 31.88 4.30
C ILE A 104 -39.19 33.10 5.06
N LYS A 105 -39.33 34.23 4.38
CA LYS A 105 -39.99 35.42 4.94
C LYS A 105 -41.44 35.44 4.47
N LYS A 106 -42.40 35.42 5.41
CA LYS A 106 -43.81 35.62 5.09
C LYS A 106 -43.99 36.94 4.34
N GLY A 107 -44.59 36.88 3.14
CA GLY A 107 -44.91 38.05 2.30
C GLY A 107 -43.88 38.40 1.23
N TRP A 108 -42.72 37.73 1.17
CA TRP A 108 -41.73 37.92 0.09
C TRP A 108 -41.57 36.59 -0.68
N GLY A 109 -41.70 36.63 -2.00
CA GLY A 109 -41.60 35.43 -2.86
C GLY A 109 -40.21 34.79 -2.92
N THR A 110 -39.22 35.33 -2.22
CA THR A 110 -37.83 34.86 -2.23
C THR A 110 -37.30 34.62 -0.81
N ALA A 111 -36.76 33.42 -0.59
CA ALA A 111 -36.14 33.05 0.69
C ALA A 111 -34.75 33.69 0.83
N LYS A 112 -34.45 34.25 2.01
CA LYS A 112 -33.18 34.92 2.33
C LYS A 112 -32.11 33.88 2.70
N ASP A 113 -30.89 34.06 2.18
CA ASP A 113 -29.74 33.25 2.60
C ASP A 113 -29.30 33.63 4.02
N VAL A 114 -29.21 32.62 4.90
CA VAL A 114 -28.83 32.75 6.31
C VAL A 114 -27.37 32.36 6.51
N GLY A 115 -26.91 31.35 5.79
CA GLY A 115 -25.54 30.88 5.83
C GLY A 115 -25.23 30.01 4.63
N ARG A 116 -23.93 29.86 4.34
CA ARG A 116 -23.45 28.99 3.28
C ARG A 116 -22.31 28.11 3.79
N LEU A 117 -22.37 26.84 3.43
CA LEU A 117 -21.34 25.84 3.67
C LEU A 117 -20.93 25.29 2.31
N LYS A 118 -19.65 25.45 1.95
CA LYS A 118 -19.09 24.88 0.72
C LYS A 118 -18.12 23.77 1.13
N LEU A 119 -18.41 22.55 0.70
CA LEU A 119 -17.60 21.37 1.02
C LEU A 119 -16.85 20.92 -0.22
N GLN A 120 -15.59 20.54 -0.06
CA GLN A 120 -14.83 19.84 -1.09
C GLN A 120 -15.10 18.35 -0.95
N ILE A 121 -15.84 17.79 -1.90
CA ILE A 121 -16.33 16.42 -1.88
C ILE A 121 -15.16 15.42 -1.97
N SER A 122 -14.05 15.83 -2.59
CA SER A 122 -12.80 15.06 -2.68
C SER A 122 -12.22 14.71 -1.31
N GLU A 123 -12.46 15.52 -0.29
CA GLU A 123 -11.95 15.27 1.08
C GLU A 123 -12.69 14.11 1.76
N PHE A 124 -13.93 13.83 1.34
CA PHE A 124 -14.79 12.83 1.97
C PHE A 124 -14.72 11.45 1.33
N VAL A 125 -13.90 11.26 0.28
CA VAL A 125 -13.80 9.99 -0.46
C VAL A 125 -13.43 8.82 0.46
N CYS A 126 -12.63 9.08 1.51
CA CYS A 126 -12.18 8.08 2.47
C CYS A 126 -12.98 8.08 3.78
N ASP A 127 -14.00 8.92 3.92
CA ASP A 127 -14.72 9.15 5.19
C ASP A 127 -16.10 8.48 5.25
N ILE A 128 -16.18 7.25 4.74
CA ILE A 128 -17.43 6.48 4.70
C ILE A 128 -17.92 6.20 6.12
N GLY A 129 -19.16 6.61 6.41
CA GLY A 129 -19.84 6.32 7.68
C GLY A 129 -19.39 7.21 8.84
N LYS A 130 -18.57 8.22 8.58
CA LYS A 130 -18.15 9.18 9.61
C LYS A 130 -19.15 10.33 9.72
N THR A 131 -19.32 10.81 10.95
CA THR A 131 -20.09 12.03 11.25
C THR A 131 -19.13 13.19 11.37
N HIS A 132 -19.46 14.29 10.70
CA HIS A 132 -18.66 15.50 10.71
C HIS A 132 -19.49 16.68 11.24
N ASP A 133 -18.89 17.45 12.14
CA ASP A 133 -19.39 18.75 12.55
C ASP A 133 -18.77 19.82 11.63
N LEU A 134 -19.59 20.42 10.77
CA LEU A 134 -19.19 21.32 9.70
C LEU A 134 -19.67 22.75 10.00
N VAL A 135 -18.72 23.66 10.19
CA VAL A 135 -19.02 25.05 10.57
C VAL A 135 -19.43 25.87 9.34
N MET A 136 -20.58 26.54 9.40
CA MET A 136 -21.02 27.42 8.31
C MET A 136 -20.23 28.73 8.26
N SER A 137 -20.01 29.22 7.03
CA SER A 137 -19.74 30.64 6.84
C SER A 137 -21.05 31.40 7.02
N SER A 138 -21.12 32.16 8.12
CA SER A 138 -22.28 32.98 8.46
C SER A 138 -21.84 34.27 9.15
N THR A 139 -22.70 35.27 9.13
CA THR A 139 -22.51 36.53 9.88
C THR A 139 -22.89 36.42 11.36
N PHE A 140 -23.28 35.23 11.83
CA PHE A 140 -23.74 35.00 13.20
C PHE A 140 -22.62 34.47 14.09
N SER A 141 -22.66 34.83 15.37
CA SER A 141 -21.73 34.38 16.40
C SER A 141 -22.50 33.79 17.59
N PRO A 142 -22.30 32.50 17.94
CA PRO A 142 -21.48 31.52 17.22
C PRO A 142 -22.09 31.15 15.85
N PRO A 143 -21.26 30.76 14.86
CA PRO A 143 -21.75 30.33 13.56
C PRO A 143 -22.54 29.02 13.68
N PRO A 144 -23.61 28.82 12.87
CA PRO A 144 -24.32 27.56 12.83
C PRO A 144 -23.41 26.39 12.45
N VAL A 145 -23.60 25.24 13.10
CA VAL A 145 -22.81 24.02 12.87
C VAL A 145 -23.71 22.93 12.33
N PHE A 146 -23.36 22.40 11.16
CA PHE A 146 -24.03 21.29 10.50
C PHE A 146 -23.45 19.98 11.00
N GLU A 147 -24.26 19.16 11.65
CA GLU A 147 -23.87 17.78 11.96
C GLU A 147 -24.35 16.89 10.81
N VAL A 148 -23.40 16.38 10.02
CA VAL A 148 -23.67 15.65 8.79
C VAL A 148 -23.01 14.28 8.84
N GLU A 149 -23.79 13.25 8.60
CA GLU A 149 -23.31 11.89 8.38
C GLU A 149 -23.06 11.72 6.87
N VAL A 150 -21.81 11.38 6.52
CA VAL A 150 -21.41 11.19 5.12
C VAL A 150 -21.27 9.70 4.83
N SER A 151 -21.96 9.25 3.79
CA SER A 151 -21.78 7.91 3.24
C SER A 151 -21.39 8.01 1.77
N VAL A 152 -20.35 7.28 1.37
CA VAL A 152 -19.90 7.24 -0.03
C VAL A 152 -20.04 5.82 -0.55
N ARG A 153 -20.61 5.69 -1.73
CA ARG A 153 -20.63 4.44 -2.50
C ARG A 153 -19.78 4.63 -3.74
N VAL A 154 -18.85 3.70 -3.97
CA VAL A 154 -18.12 3.61 -5.24
C VAL A 154 -19.00 2.85 -6.22
N ASP A 155 -19.33 3.47 -7.35
CA ASP A 155 -20.11 2.85 -8.40
C ASP A 155 -19.15 2.14 -9.36
N SER A 156 -18.87 0.86 -9.10
CA SER A 156 -17.96 0.03 -9.90
C SER A 156 -18.53 -0.34 -11.27
N SER A 157 -19.82 -0.13 -11.52
CA SER A 157 -20.50 -0.48 -12.78
C SER A 157 -20.31 0.53 -13.92
N LYS A 158 -19.53 1.60 -13.69
CA LYS A 158 -19.24 2.64 -14.70
C LYS A 158 -17.74 2.76 -14.96
N GLN A 159 -17.03 1.64 -15.02
CA GLN A 159 -15.71 1.64 -15.63
C GLN A 159 -15.91 1.98 -17.12
N ASP A 160 -15.06 2.86 -17.65
CA ASP A 160 -15.15 3.36 -19.02
C ASP A 160 -14.89 2.19 -20.00
N ASP A 161 -15.91 1.38 -20.27
CA ASP A 161 -15.98 0.50 -21.45
C ASP A 161 -16.46 1.37 -22.61
N ASP A 162 -15.55 1.64 -23.53
CA ASP A 162 -15.85 2.21 -24.83
C ASP A 162 -16.81 1.25 -25.58
N GLY A 163 -18.10 1.60 -25.63
CA GLY A 163 -19.04 1.11 -26.62
C GLY A 163 -19.75 -0.21 -26.28
N GLY A 164 -20.91 -0.11 -25.65
CA GLY A 164 -21.82 -1.24 -25.49
C GLY A 164 -23.14 -0.80 -24.85
N ASP A 165 -24.07 -0.35 -25.69
CA ASP A 165 -25.45 -0.03 -25.32
C ASP A 165 -26.14 -1.30 -24.78
N MET A 166 -26.22 -1.42 -23.46
CA MET A 166 -27.05 -2.41 -22.77
C MET A 166 -28.09 -1.68 -21.95
N SER A 167 -29.27 -1.54 -22.57
CA SER A 167 -30.61 -1.55 -21.98
C SER A 167 -30.69 -1.41 -20.45
N GLU A 168 -30.99 -0.18 -20.02
CA GLU A 168 -32.16 0.19 -19.24
C GLU A 168 -32.85 -0.98 -18.47
N MET A 169 -32.30 -1.34 -17.32
CA MET A 169 -33.09 -1.95 -16.23
C MET A 169 -33.54 -0.84 -15.29
N GLY A 170 -34.81 -0.48 -15.40
CA GLY A 170 -35.49 0.41 -14.47
C GLY A 170 -35.67 -0.29 -13.12
N ASP A 171 -34.99 0.23 -12.09
CA ASP A 171 -35.33 -0.04 -10.70
C ASP A 171 -36.51 0.88 -10.33
N GLU A 172 -37.71 0.41 -10.65
CA GLU A 172 -38.96 0.91 -10.08
C GLU A 172 -38.96 0.59 -8.57
N THR A 173 -38.38 1.48 -7.79
CA THR A 173 -38.74 1.59 -6.37
C THR A 173 -40.10 2.28 -6.30
N GLU A 174 -41.16 1.50 -6.59
CA GLU A 174 -42.54 1.87 -6.26
C GLU A 174 -42.59 2.26 -4.77
N SER A 175 -42.57 3.56 -4.53
CA SER A 175 -42.99 4.15 -3.27
C SER A 175 -44.49 3.93 -3.13
N ARG A 176 -44.87 2.71 -2.73
CA ARG A 176 -46.26 2.34 -2.49
C ARG A 176 -46.67 2.94 -1.14
N THR A 177 -47.08 4.21 -1.19
CA THR A 177 -47.87 4.85 -0.14
C THR A 177 -49.18 4.07 -0.03
N TRP A 178 -49.23 3.11 0.89
CA TRP A 178 -50.49 2.49 1.27
C TRP A 178 -51.18 3.41 2.25
N ASP A 179 -52.29 3.98 1.79
CA ASP A 179 -53.22 4.81 2.53
C ASP A 179 -53.37 4.36 3.98
N THR A 180 -53.17 5.33 4.88
CA THR A 180 -53.81 5.34 6.19
C THR A 180 -55.32 5.26 6.01
N VAL A 181 -55.85 4.05 5.87
CA VAL A 181 -57.28 3.81 6.06
C VAL A 181 -57.51 3.82 7.57
N SER A 182 -57.67 5.04 8.10
CA SER A 182 -58.27 5.28 9.40
C SER A 182 -59.74 4.89 9.28
N PHE A 183 -60.08 3.65 9.63
CA PHE A 183 -61.47 3.25 9.84
C PHE A 183 -61.96 3.86 11.16
N ALA A 184 -62.26 5.16 11.13
CA ALA A 184 -63.08 5.82 12.12
C ALA A 184 -64.56 5.54 11.82
N ASP A 185 -65.34 5.45 12.89
CA ASP A 185 -66.80 5.29 12.96
C ASP A 185 -67.40 3.93 12.60
N LEU A 186 -67.44 3.06 13.61
CA LEU A 186 -68.65 2.26 13.88
C LEU A 186 -68.97 2.35 15.38
N SER A 187 -70.24 2.66 15.63
CA SER A 187 -70.84 3.19 16.85
C SER A 187 -70.66 2.35 18.11
N GLU A 188 -70.56 3.08 19.22
CA GLU A 188 -70.64 2.61 20.60
C GLU A 188 -72.02 1.99 20.87
N GLY A 189 -72.08 0.66 20.84
CA GLY A 189 -73.14 -0.12 21.47
C GLY A 189 -72.52 -0.94 22.59
N GLU A 190 -73.02 -0.79 23.82
CA GLU A 190 -72.47 -1.30 25.10
C GLU A 190 -72.30 -2.84 25.22
N GLY A 191 -72.50 -3.61 24.16
CA GLY A 191 -72.31 -5.07 24.14
C GLY A 191 -70.95 -5.57 23.61
N ASN A 192 -70.02 -4.69 23.23
CA ASN A 192 -68.93 -5.07 22.31
C ASN A 192 -67.48 -4.81 22.78
N THR A 193 -67.27 -4.65 24.09
CA THR A 193 -65.95 -4.34 24.69
C THR A 193 -64.87 -5.37 24.32
N ASN A 194 -65.21 -6.66 24.25
CA ASN A 194 -64.29 -7.73 23.86
C ASN A 194 -63.80 -7.61 22.40
N LEU A 195 -64.66 -7.18 21.47
CA LEU A 195 -64.25 -6.98 20.07
C LEU A 195 -63.35 -5.74 19.91
N VAL A 196 -63.59 -4.68 20.70
CA VAL A 196 -62.73 -3.50 20.72
C VAL A 196 -61.33 -3.84 21.28
N GLU A 197 -61.24 -4.63 22.34
CA GLU A 197 -59.96 -5.10 22.87
C GLU A 197 -59.22 -6.02 21.90
N LEU A 198 -59.92 -6.96 21.27
CA LEU A 198 -59.33 -7.86 20.28
C LEU A 198 -58.79 -7.08 19.07
N ARG A 199 -59.50 -6.04 18.63
CA ARG A 199 -59.04 -5.13 17.56
C ARG A 199 -57.75 -4.41 17.95
N LYS A 200 -57.67 -3.84 19.17
CA LYS A 200 -56.45 -3.19 19.67
C LYS A 200 -55.26 -4.15 19.70
N LYS A 201 -55.49 -5.42 20.10
CA LYS A 201 -54.46 -6.47 20.08
C LYS A 201 -54.02 -6.77 18.64
N TYR A 202 -54.96 -6.92 17.70
CA TYR A 202 -54.67 -7.12 16.29
C TYR A 202 -53.85 -5.98 15.68
N ASP A 203 -54.22 -4.72 15.90
CA ASP A 203 -53.49 -3.56 15.37
C ASP A 203 -52.08 -3.44 15.95
N THR A 204 -51.90 -3.84 17.21
CA THR A 204 -50.58 -3.91 17.85
C THR A 204 -49.72 -5.00 17.23
N LEU A 205 -50.31 -6.19 17.00
CA LEU A 205 -49.62 -7.32 16.39
C LEU A 205 -49.24 -7.01 14.93
N ARG A 206 -50.15 -6.37 14.19
CA ARG A 206 -49.93 -5.88 12.82
C ARG A 206 -48.77 -4.89 12.77
N ARG A 207 -48.72 -3.91 13.67
CA ARG A 207 -47.60 -2.95 13.76
C ARG A 207 -46.26 -3.64 14.06
N ARG A 208 -46.25 -4.61 14.99
CA ARG A 208 -45.05 -5.41 15.28
C ARG A 208 -44.61 -6.25 14.08
N ALA A 209 -45.55 -6.86 13.36
CA ALA A 209 -45.24 -7.61 12.15
C ALA A 209 -44.58 -6.74 11.07
N PHE A 210 -45.05 -5.49 10.89
CA PHE A 210 -44.41 -4.52 9.99
C PHE A 210 -42.99 -4.17 10.44
N GLN A 211 -42.79 -3.86 11.72
CA GLN A 211 -41.45 -3.55 12.25
C GLN A 211 -40.47 -4.71 12.08
N LEU A 212 -40.92 -5.95 12.29
CA LEU A 212 -40.12 -7.15 12.07
C LEU A 212 -39.77 -7.34 10.60
N ARG A 213 -40.72 -7.08 9.69
CA ARG A 213 -40.47 -7.13 8.24
C ARG A 213 -39.41 -6.11 7.82
N ASP A 214 -39.50 -4.87 8.31
CA ASP A 214 -38.53 -3.82 7.99
C ASP A 214 -37.14 -4.15 8.56
N ALA A 215 -37.08 -4.71 9.77
CA ALA A 215 -35.84 -5.20 10.35
C ALA A 215 -35.23 -6.32 9.49
N LEU A 216 -36.05 -7.28 9.03
CA LEU A 216 -35.60 -8.39 8.17
C LEU A 216 -34.99 -7.88 6.86
N ILE A 217 -35.63 -6.91 6.20
CA ILE A 217 -35.11 -6.30 4.98
C ILE A 217 -33.75 -5.62 5.23
N LYS A 218 -33.60 -4.89 6.34
CA LYS A 218 -32.32 -4.27 6.72
C LYS A 218 -31.23 -5.32 6.93
N TRP A 219 -31.53 -6.39 7.67
CA TRP A 219 -30.58 -7.50 7.89
C TRP A 219 -30.19 -8.20 6.60
N GLN A 220 -31.13 -8.43 5.69
CA GLN A 220 -30.84 -9.01 4.37
C GLN A 220 -29.92 -8.11 3.55
N ASN A 221 -30.13 -6.80 3.58
CA ASN A 221 -29.25 -5.84 2.92
C ASN A 221 -27.84 -5.81 3.53
N TYR A 222 -27.72 -5.92 4.85
CA TYR A 222 -26.41 -6.04 5.51
C TYR A 222 -25.70 -7.34 5.12
N ALA A 223 -26.41 -8.47 5.09
CA ALA A 223 -25.85 -9.75 4.68
C ALA A 223 -25.32 -9.71 3.23
N ASN A 224 -26.06 -9.08 2.31
CA ASN A 224 -25.61 -8.90 0.93
C ASN A 224 -24.35 -8.03 0.84
N LYS A 225 -24.30 -6.90 1.56
CA LYS A 225 -23.09 -6.05 1.60
C LYS A 225 -21.87 -6.80 2.13
N LEU A 226 -22.04 -7.62 3.16
CA LEU A 226 -20.96 -8.45 3.70
C LEU A 226 -20.51 -9.52 2.70
N LYS A 227 -21.43 -10.10 1.95
CA LYS A 227 -21.11 -11.05 0.88
C LYS A 227 -20.29 -10.39 -0.23
N ASP A 228 -20.69 -9.21 -0.69
CA ASP A 228 -19.97 -8.46 -1.73
C ASP A 228 -18.57 -8.05 -1.26
N ASN A 229 -18.44 -7.59 -0.01
CA ASN A 229 -17.15 -7.26 0.59
C ASN A 229 -16.23 -8.47 0.67
N ASN A 230 -16.75 -9.64 1.08
CA ASN A 230 -15.97 -10.87 1.12
C ASN A 230 -15.49 -11.28 -0.29
N GLN A 231 -16.34 -11.14 -1.30
CA GLN A 231 -15.95 -11.42 -2.69
C GLN A 231 -14.84 -10.48 -3.17
N PHE A 232 -14.95 -9.18 -2.86
CA PHE A 232 -13.90 -8.19 -3.16
C PHE A 232 -12.57 -8.54 -2.48
N LEU A 233 -12.60 -8.89 -1.19
CA LEU A 233 -11.41 -9.27 -0.44
C LEU A 233 -10.78 -10.55 -0.99
N ASN A 234 -11.56 -11.55 -1.36
CA ASN A 234 -11.06 -12.79 -1.96
C ASN A 234 -10.36 -12.53 -3.30
N ASN A 235 -10.93 -11.68 -4.15
CA ASN A 235 -10.28 -11.30 -5.41
C ASN A 235 -8.93 -10.61 -5.14
N ARG A 236 -8.90 -9.70 -4.16
CA ARG A 236 -7.67 -8.98 -3.78
C ARG A 236 -6.61 -9.92 -3.19
N ILE A 237 -7.01 -10.92 -2.41
CA ILE A 237 -6.10 -11.96 -1.90
C ILE A 237 -5.49 -12.75 -3.07
N SER A 238 -6.30 -13.20 -4.02
CA SER A 238 -5.83 -13.90 -5.22
C SER A 238 -4.82 -13.08 -6.02
N ASP A 239 -5.06 -11.78 -6.20
CA ASP A 239 -4.13 -10.91 -6.93
C ASP A 239 -2.80 -10.71 -6.18
N LEU A 240 -2.86 -10.57 -4.85
CA LEU A 240 -1.67 -10.49 -3.99
C LEU A 240 -0.87 -11.80 -4.01
N GLU A 241 -1.54 -12.96 -4.04
CA GLU A 241 -0.90 -14.27 -4.14
C GLU A 241 -0.16 -14.43 -5.46
N LYS A 242 -0.79 -14.06 -6.59
CA LYS A 242 -0.13 -14.04 -7.91
C LYS A 242 1.07 -13.11 -7.95
N GLY A 243 0.94 -11.91 -7.37
CA GLY A 243 2.04 -10.95 -7.26
C GLY A 243 3.19 -11.50 -6.41
N ARG A 244 2.89 -12.18 -5.30
CA ARG A 244 3.87 -12.85 -4.45
C ARG A 244 4.60 -13.95 -5.21
N GLU A 245 3.89 -14.80 -5.93
CA GLU A 245 4.47 -15.90 -6.71
C GLU A 245 5.41 -15.39 -7.82
N ALA A 246 4.99 -14.37 -8.57
CA ALA A 246 5.85 -13.73 -9.57
C ALA A 246 7.15 -13.19 -8.97
N LYS A 247 7.08 -12.57 -7.78
CA LYS A 247 8.26 -12.06 -7.07
C LYS A 247 9.15 -13.15 -6.49
N VAL A 248 8.58 -14.29 -6.07
CA VAL A 248 9.37 -15.45 -5.64
C VAL A 248 10.16 -16.02 -6.80
N ASN A 249 9.52 -16.20 -7.96
CA ASN A 249 10.20 -16.68 -9.18
C ASN A 249 11.33 -15.74 -9.62
N GLU A 250 11.12 -14.41 -9.54
CA GLU A 250 12.16 -13.41 -9.82
C GLU A 250 13.37 -13.56 -8.89
N ILE A 251 13.15 -13.78 -7.58
CA ILE A 251 14.22 -14.03 -6.60
C ILE A 251 14.97 -15.32 -6.91
N GLU A 252 14.27 -16.39 -7.29
CA GLU A 252 14.92 -17.66 -7.65
C GLU A 252 15.83 -17.52 -8.87
N GLU A 253 15.38 -16.80 -9.91
CA GLU A 253 16.19 -16.52 -11.10
C GLU A 253 17.42 -15.66 -10.78
N LEU A 254 17.27 -14.64 -9.92
CA LEU A 254 18.40 -13.83 -9.46
C LEU A 254 19.41 -14.67 -8.66
N ASN A 255 18.94 -15.57 -7.80
CA ASN A 255 19.81 -16.47 -7.03
C ASN A 255 20.57 -17.45 -7.92
N LYS A 256 19.95 -17.98 -8.99
CA LYS A 256 20.66 -18.81 -9.98
C LYS A 256 21.79 -18.02 -10.66
N LYS A 257 21.52 -16.77 -11.06
CA LYS A 257 22.54 -15.89 -11.66
C LYS A 257 23.68 -15.56 -10.71
N LEU A 258 23.36 -15.29 -9.44
CA LEU A 258 24.36 -15.03 -8.40
C LEU A 258 25.33 -16.22 -8.26
N LYS A 259 24.80 -17.44 -8.12
CA LYS A 259 25.61 -18.67 -8.01
C LYS A 259 26.51 -18.90 -9.23
N ALA A 260 26.01 -18.60 -10.43
CA ALA A 260 26.81 -18.69 -11.65
C ALA A 260 27.98 -17.68 -11.62
N LEU A 261 27.71 -16.44 -11.25
CA LEU A 261 28.75 -15.40 -11.12
C LEU A 261 29.79 -15.73 -10.04
N GLU A 262 29.37 -16.27 -8.89
CA GLU A 262 30.29 -16.74 -7.85
C GLU A 262 31.20 -17.86 -8.34
N SER A 263 30.66 -18.81 -9.12
CA SER A 263 31.46 -19.87 -9.74
C SER A 263 32.46 -19.32 -10.75
N ASP A 264 32.07 -18.36 -11.58
CA ASP A 264 32.97 -17.74 -12.57
C ASP A 264 34.06 -16.91 -11.88
N TYR A 265 33.72 -16.24 -10.78
CA TYR A 265 34.67 -15.49 -9.96
C TYR A 265 35.77 -16.39 -9.38
N GLU A 266 35.41 -17.52 -8.79
CA GLU A 266 36.39 -18.45 -8.22
C GLU A 266 37.31 -19.06 -9.29
N LYS A 267 36.80 -19.36 -10.49
CA LYS A 267 37.63 -19.79 -11.63
C LYS A 267 38.63 -18.72 -12.04
N ALA A 268 38.16 -17.49 -12.26
CA ALA A 268 39.03 -16.37 -12.65
C ALA A 268 40.10 -16.07 -11.59
N LYS A 269 39.77 -16.23 -10.30
CA LYS A 269 40.70 -16.07 -9.20
C LYS A 269 41.78 -17.17 -9.19
N GLN A 270 41.40 -18.43 -9.46
CA GLN A 270 42.38 -19.52 -9.60
C GLN A 270 43.33 -19.26 -10.78
N GLU A 271 42.80 -18.89 -11.94
CA GLU A 271 43.60 -18.54 -13.13
C GLU A 271 44.59 -17.39 -12.83
N LEU A 272 44.14 -16.37 -12.09
CA LEU A 272 45.01 -15.27 -11.67
C LEU A 272 46.18 -15.77 -10.80
N THR A 273 45.90 -16.61 -9.80
CA THR A 273 46.94 -17.14 -8.90
C THR A 273 47.95 -18.02 -9.61
N GLU A 274 47.50 -18.79 -10.60
CA GLU A 274 48.40 -19.60 -11.44
C GLU A 274 49.28 -18.70 -12.31
N CYS A 275 48.70 -17.68 -12.96
CA CYS A 275 49.44 -16.72 -13.76
C CYS A 275 50.47 -15.93 -12.93
N GLU A 276 50.13 -15.54 -11.69
CA GLU A 276 51.06 -14.87 -10.76
C GLU A 276 52.24 -15.78 -10.35
N LYS A 277 51.99 -17.09 -10.19
CA LYS A 277 53.05 -18.06 -9.92
C LYS A 277 53.98 -18.22 -11.13
N GLU A 278 53.42 -18.43 -12.32
CA GLU A 278 54.20 -18.53 -13.55
C GLU A 278 55.05 -17.27 -13.81
N LEU A 279 54.49 -16.09 -13.51
CA LEU A 279 55.21 -14.83 -13.62
C LEU A 279 56.43 -14.80 -12.67
N LYS A 280 56.26 -15.24 -11.42
CA LYS A 280 57.35 -15.30 -10.43
C LYS A 280 58.45 -16.29 -10.84
N ASP A 281 58.06 -17.44 -11.37
CA ASP A 281 59.00 -18.45 -11.87
C ASP A 281 59.78 -17.91 -13.09
N ALA A 282 59.11 -17.23 -14.01
CA ALA A 282 59.74 -16.58 -15.17
C ALA A 282 60.73 -15.47 -14.76
N ILE A 283 60.36 -14.63 -13.78
CA ILE A 283 61.27 -13.59 -13.24
C ILE A 283 62.52 -14.22 -12.63
N SER A 284 62.37 -15.32 -11.88
CA SER A 284 63.49 -16.02 -11.25
C SER A 284 64.44 -16.59 -12.32
N SER A 285 63.90 -17.27 -13.33
CA SER A 285 64.67 -17.82 -14.47
C SER A 285 65.43 -16.73 -15.25
N LEU A 286 64.80 -15.58 -15.52
CA LEU A 286 65.48 -14.45 -16.17
C LEU A 286 66.60 -13.87 -15.32
N SER A 287 66.44 -13.83 -13.99
CA SER A 287 67.49 -13.34 -13.11
C SER A 287 68.73 -14.24 -13.14
N GLU A 288 68.54 -15.56 -13.23
CA GLU A 288 69.61 -16.54 -13.37
C GLU A 288 70.33 -16.38 -14.71
N GLN A 289 69.58 -16.31 -15.82
CA GLN A 289 70.17 -16.10 -17.15
C GLN A 289 70.93 -14.77 -17.25
N LYS A 290 70.42 -13.70 -16.62
CA LYS A 290 71.12 -12.41 -16.57
C LYS A 290 72.46 -12.53 -15.86
N ASN A 291 72.50 -13.25 -14.75
CA ASN A 291 73.75 -13.50 -14.02
C ASN A 291 74.72 -14.33 -14.86
N GLU A 292 74.24 -15.38 -15.52
CA GLU A 292 75.04 -16.23 -16.42
C GLU A 292 75.62 -15.43 -17.60
N LYS A 293 74.81 -14.58 -18.25
CA LYS A 293 75.26 -13.66 -19.30
C LYS A 293 76.35 -12.72 -18.79
N SER A 294 76.21 -12.17 -17.58
CA SER A 294 77.22 -11.30 -16.99
C SER A 294 78.55 -12.03 -16.72
N ALA A 295 78.48 -13.29 -16.26
CA ALA A 295 79.65 -14.13 -16.03
C ALA A 295 80.36 -14.50 -17.34
N LEU A 296 79.60 -14.81 -18.40
CA LEU A 296 80.13 -15.08 -19.75
C LEU A 296 80.79 -13.85 -20.36
N SER A 297 80.17 -12.67 -20.27
CA SER A 297 80.78 -11.41 -20.73
C SER A 297 82.10 -11.12 -20.00
N GLN A 298 82.16 -11.42 -18.70
CA GLN A 298 83.36 -11.19 -17.89
C GLN A 298 84.50 -12.18 -18.24
N LYS A 299 84.17 -13.41 -18.66
CA LYS A 299 85.14 -14.38 -19.21
C LYS A 299 85.69 -13.93 -20.57
N LEU A 300 84.81 -13.52 -21.50
CA LEU A 300 85.21 -13.01 -22.81
C LEU A 300 86.14 -11.78 -22.72
N GLN A 301 86.12 -11.03 -21.62
CA GLN A 301 86.99 -9.88 -21.36
C GLN A 301 88.38 -10.26 -20.80
N LYS A 302 88.59 -11.53 -20.42
CA LYS A 302 89.85 -12.06 -19.88
C LYS A 302 90.67 -12.88 -20.88
N ASP A 303 90.10 -13.24 -22.03
CA ASP A 303 90.71 -14.11 -23.05
C ASP A 303 91.31 -13.34 -24.24
N ASP A 304 91.75 -12.09 -24.05
CA ASP A 304 92.45 -11.29 -25.09
C ASP A 304 93.89 -11.79 -25.38
N ASP A 305 94.39 -12.76 -24.60
CA ASP A 305 95.73 -13.34 -24.75
C ASP A 305 95.67 -14.85 -25.12
N GLY A 306 94.94 -15.20 -26.18
CA GLY A 306 95.21 -16.39 -27.01
C GLY A 306 94.28 -17.61 -26.89
N GLU A 307 93.35 -17.76 -27.84
CA GLU A 307 93.03 -18.99 -28.61
C GLU A 307 91.76 -18.75 -29.48
N GLU A 308 91.93 -18.70 -30.81
CA GLU A 308 90.90 -18.31 -31.80
C GLU A 308 89.74 -19.32 -31.98
N SER A 309 89.88 -20.54 -31.46
CA SER A 309 88.90 -21.64 -31.62
C SER A 309 87.72 -21.55 -30.64
N GLY A 310 87.98 -21.23 -29.36
CA GLY A 310 86.93 -21.14 -28.33
C GLY A 310 86.09 -19.85 -28.42
N LEU A 311 86.65 -18.78 -29.00
CA LEU A 311 86.01 -17.46 -29.07
C LEU A 311 84.79 -17.44 -30.01
N ALA A 312 84.82 -18.21 -31.10
CA ALA A 312 83.70 -18.32 -32.04
C ALA A 312 82.51 -19.08 -31.44
N GLU A 313 82.79 -20.15 -30.69
CA GLU A 313 81.78 -20.95 -30.00
C GLU A 313 81.15 -20.18 -28.83
N ALA A 314 81.96 -19.44 -28.06
CA ALA A 314 81.50 -18.55 -27.00
C ALA A 314 80.64 -17.39 -27.54
N LYS A 315 81.00 -16.79 -28.69
CA LYS A 315 80.18 -15.77 -29.36
C LYS A 315 78.86 -16.33 -29.89
N GLY A 316 78.86 -17.54 -30.45
CA GLY A 316 77.65 -18.24 -30.90
C GLY A 316 76.69 -18.56 -29.75
N HIS A 317 77.22 -19.00 -28.60
CA HIS A 317 76.43 -19.19 -27.38
C HIS A 317 75.88 -17.87 -26.83
N ALA A 318 76.67 -16.81 -26.79
CA ALA A 318 76.23 -15.49 -26.32
C ALA A 318 75.10 -14.88 -27.20
N ALA A 319 75.15 -15.11 -28.51
CA ALA A 319 74.11 -14.69 -29.45
C ALA A 319 72.79 -15.46 -29.20
N LYS A 320 72.86 -16.79 -29.09
CA LYS A 320 71.67 -17.62 -28.76
C LYS A 320 71.07 -17.26 -27.40
N VAL A 321 71.90 -17.02 -26.39
CA VAL A 321 71.43 -16.59 -25.06
C VAL A 321 70.75 -15.22 -25.15
N THR A 322 71.23 -14.31 -26.00
CA THR A 322 70.61 -12.99 -26.17
C THR A 322 69.26 -13.09 -26.90
N GLU A 323 69.15 -13.93 -27.93
CA GLU A 323 67.89 -14.18 -28.65
C GLU A 323 66.83 -14.82 -27.74
N VAL A 324 67.22 -15.80 -26.92
CA VAL A 324 66.33 -16.43 -25.92
C VAL A 324 65.89 -15.41 -24.86
N TYR A 325 66.80 -14.56 -24.40
CA TYR A 325 66.49 -13.51 -23.41
C TYR A 325 65.50 -12.49 -23.96
N GLU A 326 65.70 -12.02 -25.20
CA GLU A 326 64.80 -11.09 -25.88
C GLU A 326 63.40 -11.71 -26.11
N SER A 327 63.34 -12.95 -26.56
CA SER A 327 62.09 -13.70 -26.74
C SER A 327 61.32 -13.88 -25.42
N GLN A 328 62.02 -14.24 -24.34
CA GLN A 328 61.40 -14.37 -23.01
C GLN A 328 60.92 -13.03 -22.44
N THR A 329 61.65 -11.93 -22.67
CA THR A 329 61.18 -10.60 -22.25
C THR A 329 59.91 -10.15 -22.99
N LEU A 330 59.76 -10.50 -24.27
CA LEU A 330 58.55 -10.25 -25.04
C LEU A 330 57.35 -11.05 -24.48
N GLN A 331 57.53 -12.33 -24.18
CA GLN A 331 56.49 -13.16 -23.56
C GLN A 331 56.06 -12.62 -22.20
N LEU A 332 57.01 -12.12 -21.40
CA LEU A 332 56.72 -11.50 -20.11
C LEU A 332 55.89 -10.22 -20.22
N GLN A 333 56.18 -9.37 -21.21
CA GLN A 333 55.35 -8.19 -21.46
C GLN A 333 53.93 -8.56 -21.89
N GLU A 334 53.76 -9.67 -22.62
CA GLU A 334 52.44 -10.20 -22.98
C GLU A 334 51.68 -10.71 -21.75
N LYS A 335 52.32 -11.52 -20.90
CA LYS A 335 51.71 -12.00 -19.65
C LYS A 335 51.38 -10.87 -18.67
N GLU A 336 52.20 -9.82 -18.59
CA GLU A 336 51.88 -8.63 -17.80
C GLU A 336 50.62 -7.90 -18.32
N LYS A 337 50.43 -7.83 -19.64
CA LYS A 337 49.23 -7.24 -20.24
C LYS A 337 48.00 -8.08 -19.95
N GLU A 338 48.11 -9.41 -20.00
CA GLU A 338 47.03 -10.33 -19.63
C GLU A 338 46.67 -10.22 -18.15
N ALA A 339 47.65 -10.21 -17.26
CA ALA A 339 47.44 -10.02 -15.82
C ALA A 339 46.74 -8.68 -15.50
N LYS A 340 47.09 -7.61 -16.21
CA LYS A 340 46.41 -6.30 -16.09
C LYS A 340 44.95 -6.38 -16.57
N LYS A 341 44.65 -7.10 -17.66
CA LYS A 341 43.28 -7.33 -18.13
C LYS A 341 42.46 -8.14 -17.12
N LEU A 342 43.03 -9.21 -16.57
CA LEU A 342 42.37 -10.04 -15.56
C LEU A 342 42.08 -9.25 -14.27
N LYS A 343 43.01 -8.44 -13.78
CA LYS A 343 42.77 -7.55 -12.63
C LYS A 343 41.64 -6.55 -12.88
N LYS A 344 41.53 -6.03 -14.10
CA LYS A 344 40.42 -5.15 -14.49
C LYS A 344 39.09 -5.89 -14.51
N LEU A 345 39.05 -7.09 -15.09
CA LEU A 345 37.87 -7.95 -15.15
C LEU A 345 37.39 -8.34 -13.74
N GLN A 346 38.32 -8.69 -12.85
CA GLN A 346 38.02 -9.03 -11.46
C GLN A 346 37.35 -7.87 -10.73
N LYS A 347 37.87 -6.65 -10.89
CA LYS A 347 37.25 -5.45 -10.31
C LYS A 347 35.83 -5.19 -10.85
N GLU A 348 35.62 -5.39 -12.15
CA GLU A 348 34.31 -5.21 -12.78
C GLU A 348 33.29 -6.24 -12.27
N LYS A 349 33.73 -7.49 -12.03
CA LYS A 349 32.91 -8.53 -11.40
C LYS A 349 32.60 -8.23 -9.94
N ASP A 350 33.56 -7.73 -9.16
CA ASP A 350 33.34 -7.29 -7.78
C ASP A 350 32.30 -6.16 -7.69
N ASP A 351 32.39 -5.17 -8.59
CA ASP A 351 31.43 -4.06 -8.68
C ASP A 351 30.02 -4.55 -9.04
N GLU A 352 29.91 -5.55 -9.93
CA GLU A 352 28.61 -6.13 -10.32
C GLU A 352 27.99 -6.98 -9.19
N ILE A 353 28.79 -7.77 -8.48
CA ILE A 353 28.35 -8.49 -7.28
C ILE A 353 27.85 -7.50 -6.22
N ALA A 354 28.57 -6.40 -5.99
CA ALA A 354 28.16 -5.36 -5.05
C ALA A 354 26.81 -4.72 -5.47
N ARG A 355 26.61 -4.45 -6.76
CA ARG A 355 25.33 -3.92 -7.29
C ARG A 355 24.18 -4.90 -7.12
N LEU A 356 24.37 -6.17 -7.46
CA LEU A 356 23.34 -7.20 -7.32
C LEU A 356 22.98 -7.41 -5.84
N THR A 357 23.98 -7.39 -4.95
CA THR A 357 23.77 -7.50 -3.50
C THR A 357 22.98 -6.31 -2.95
N ALA A 358 23.29 -5.10 -3.40
CA ALA A 358 22.54 -3.90 -3.02
C ALA A 358 21.09 -3.95 -3.52
N SER A 359 20.87 -4.39 -4.77
CA SER A 359 19.54 -4.56 -5.36
C SER A 359 18.70 -5.61 -4.63
N LEU A 360 19.31 -6.74 -4.26
CA LEU A 360 18.66 -7.79 -3.47
C LEU A 360 18.25 -7.27 -2.09
N ASN A 361 19.15 -6.56 -1.41
CA ASN A 361 18.89 -5.95 -0.11
C ASN A 361 17.79 -4.88 -0.18
N GLN A 362 17.75 -4.08 -1.24
CA GLN A 362 16.71 -3.08 -1.46
C GLN A 362 15.35 -3.74 -1.71
N SER A 363 15.32 -4.84 -2.47
CA SER A 363 14.12 -5.64 -2.72
C SER A 363 13.60 -6.32 -1.44
N LEU A 364 14.51 -6.77 -0.56
CA LEU A 364 14.17 -7.29 0.76
C LEU A 364 13.63 -6.19 1.70
N LYS A 365 14.20 -4.98 1.64
CA LYS A 365 13.78 -3.83 2.46
C LYS A 365 12.43 -3.26 2.03
N ALA A 366 12.15 -3.26 0.72
CA ALA A 366 10.84 -2.92 0.17
C ALA A 366 9.73 -3.91 0.58
N ARG A 367 10.11 -5.09 1.10
CA ARG A 367 9.18 -6.13 1.57
C ARG A 367 8.57 -5.83 2.95
N SER A 368 9.01 -4.81 3.69
CA SER A 368 8.37 -4.43 4.97
C SER A 368 8.94 -3.13 5.59
N PRO A 369 8.15 -2.06 5.71
CA PRO A 369 8.40 -0.99 6.68
C PRO A 369 7.93 -1.30 8.12
N GLY A 370 7.23 -2.43 8.37
CA GLY A 370 6.53 -2.66 9.65
C GLY A 370 6.63 -4.06 10.29
N VAL A 371 7.26 -5.04 9.64
CA VAL A 371 7.39 -6.43 10.13
C VAL A 371 8.78 -6.71 10.72
N HIS A 372 9.77 -5.83 10.46
CA HIS A 372 11.14 -6.04 10.90
C HIS A 372 11.34 -5.91 12.42
N ASP A 373 10.49 -5.15 13.13
CA ASP A 373 10.67 -4.95 14.58
C ASP A 373 10.06 -6.08 15.42
N ALA A 374 8.91 -6.62 15.02
CA ALA A 374 8.27 -7.73 15.74
C ALA A 374 9.01 -9.07 15.54
N HIS A 375 9.46 -9.36 14.31
CA HIS A 375 10.20 -10.59 14.03
C HIS A 375 11.65 -10.54 14.51
N SER A 376 12.30 -9.35 14.55
CA SER A 376 13.64 -9.18 15.13
C SER A 376 13.64 -9.45 16.64
N SER A 377 12.60 -9.00 17.36
CA SER A 377 12.42 -9.28 18.79
C SER A 377 12.23 -10.78 19.07
N LEU A 378 11.33 -11.43 18.33
CA LEU A 378 11.08 -12.87 18.49
C LEU A 378 12.29 -13.72 18.10
N PHE A 379 12.99 -13.38 17.01
CA PHE A 379 14.17 -14.12 16.58
C PHE A 379 15.36 -13.94 17.55
N LYS A 380 15.54 -12.73 18.10
CA LYS A 380 16.54 -12.48 19.17
C LYS A 380 16.20 -13.23 20.45
N SER A 381 14.92 -13.30 20.84
CA SER A 381 14.47 -14.06 22.01
C SER A 381 14.68 -15.57 21.84
N VAL A 382 14.37 -16.12 20.65
CA VAL A 382 14.61 -17.53 20.33
C VAL A 382 16.10 -17.86 20.31
N ILE A 383 16.95 -16.99 19.75
CA ILE A 383 18.41 -17.16 19.79
C ILE A 383 18.95 -17.10 21.22
N ALA A 384 18.45 -16.18 22.06
CA ALA A 384 18.85 -16.09 23.46
C ALA A 384 18.48 -17.34 24.27
N LEU A 385 17.30 -17.91 24.02
CA LEU A 385 16.86 -19.19 24.61
C LEU A 385 17.74 -20.36 24.15
N LEU A 386 18.08 -20.44 22.86
CA LEU A 386 18.98 -21.47 22.34
C LEU A 386 20.38 -21.39 22.95
N ILE A 387 20.91 -20.18 23.13
CA ILE A 387 22.20 -19.96 23.80
C ILE A 387 22.14 -20.40 25.27
N LEU A 388 21.07 -20.06 25.99
CA LEU A 388 20.88 -20.48 27.38
C LEU A 388 20.78 -22.01 27.54
N VAL A 389 20.09 -22.67 26.61
CA VAL A 389 19.97 -24.13 26.59
C VAL A 389 21.34 -24.78 26.32
N LEU A 390 22.11 -24.25 25.37
CA LEU A 390 23.46 -24.77 25.07
C LEU A 390 24.44 -24.55 26.22
N VAL A 391 24.39 -23.39 26.88
CA VAL A 391 25.20 -23.09 28.07
C VAL A 391 24.82 -24.02 29.24
N GLY A 392 23.52 -24.28 29.44
CA GLY A 392 23.04 -25.23 30.44
C GLY A 392 23.50 -26.66 30.18
N MET A 393 23.45 -27.13 28.93
CA MET A 393 23.95 -28.45 28.53
C MET A 393 25.48 -28.60 28.70
N LEU A 394 26.23 -27.53 28.43
CA LEU A 394 27.68 -27.52 28.67
C LEU A 394 28.00 -27.53 30.16
N TYR A 395 27.22 -26.83 30.98
CA TYR A 395 27.40 -26.77 32.43
C TYR A 395 27.08 -28.12 33.11
N THR A 396 26.03 -28.83 32.67
CA THR A 396 25.71 -30.17 33.16
C THR A 396 26.71 -31.22 32.69
N SER A 397 27.25 -31.08 31.48
CA SER A 397 28.35 -31.91 30.96
C SER A 397 29.64 -31.76 31.77
N MET A 398 29.96 -30.54 32.24
CA MET A 398 31.15 -30.30 33.07
C MET A 398 30.98 -30.72 34.53
N THR A 399 29.78 -30.65 35.09
CA THR A 399 29.50 -31.07 36.48
C THR A 399 29.28 -32.59 36.63
N SER A 400 28.96 -33.30 35.54
CA SER A 400 28.90 -34.76 35.51
C SER A 400 30.27 -35.45 35.37
N ARG A 401 31.36 -34.68 35.25
CA ARG A 401 32.75 -35.18 35.13
C ARG A 401 33.62 -34.97 36.37
N SER A 402 33.05 -34.44 37.46
CA SER A 402 33.62 -34.49 38.82
C SER A 402 32.90 -35.54 39.64
#